data_AF-E9DET8-F1
#
_entry.id   AF-E9DET8-F1
#
_cell.length_a   1.000
_cell.length_b   1.000
_cell.length_c   1.000
_cell.angle_alpha   90.00
_cell.angle_beta   90.00
_cell.angle_gamma   90.00
#
_symmetry.space_group_name_H-M   'P 1'
#
loop_
_entity.id
_entity.type
_entity.pdbx_description
1 polymer ?
#
loop_
_entity_poly.entity_id
_entity_poly.type
_entity_poly.pdbx_seq_one_letter_code
_entity_poly.pdbx_strand_id
1 'polypeptide(L)'
;MAHGYSLTHWAITIVPSIVAEFSFKAENPPKVLTLLNINPEILVLLFPLHQAVASVLQSLVTTSLLPAEIPLLATGLINILLFAESPQAEIFKALLWLGGLSVYISCKDVLFWEIVLARIPSWKFRRPSLSQSQSEGRWNSIDRQVCDKVYDSLKDGYQSQSDDADGWFVSANARLGHEVRWTPPRSKRQQSFSVVDTIDVHEPSFDGTSGLCSHRRRRHTFSTVGDARTTPSGRRKRSLPPTLRPFLSLTLVQARVRKWAYAMFVYLIILLIILVPVRSYISQNALQGQEPFGWAVGYLFGNIPSLRFWLVMSGFDGWASLPPWSDKAAEFCRLGWIEHLRRDTFGEANTRLVICAYCMLVLVVGMALVIRLSTIVEVDTRRKIFHGMMVAMFFPTTFVDPAFTALAMTLILAIFLLLELFRASQVPPISKPITCFLAPYIDGRDYRGPVIISHIFLLIGCGIPLWLTLAGARHGGDWPWVGWEIEERDISMVSGVICVGMGDAAASLVGRRYGRKKWFWGGDKSLEGSFAFAVAVFVGIVAARVWLVVGGWLPEISALDTLVKAMLAAAGSSFTEAVLTGGNDNVVVPLVLWLLVRGMRI
;
A
#
# COMPACT_ATOMS: atom_id res chain seq x y z
N MET A 1 1.13 -19.51 -13.81
CA MET A 1 0.70 -20.93 -13.79
C MET A 1 -0.54 -20.99 -12.93
N ALA A 2 -1.61 -21.66 -13.36
CA ALA A 2 -2.75 -21.89 -12.46
C ALA A 2 -2.41 -23.05 -11.53
N HIS A 3 -2.16 -22.78 -10.25
CA HIS A 3 -2.08 -23.83 -9.24
C HIS A 3 -3.50 -24.38 -9.02
N GLY A 4 -3.85 -25.42 -9.78
CA GLY A 4 -5.09 -26.17 -9.56
C GLY A 4 -5.09 -26.81 -8.18
N TYR A 5 -6.26 -26.93 -7.57
CA TYR A 5 -6.43 -27.63 -6.29
C TYR A 5 -5.96 -29.07 -6.43
N SER A 6 -4.84 -29.39 -5.79
CA SER A 6 -4.26 -30.72 -5.82
C SER A 6 -4.77 -31.48 -4.60
N LEU A 7 -5.83 -32.25 -4.81
CA LEU A 7 -6.44 -33.12 -3.80
C LEU A 7 -5.41 -34.03 -3.10
N THR A 8 -4.36 -34.44 -3.82
CA THR A 8 -3.26 -35.23 -3.24
C THR A 8 -2.42 -34.43 -2.25
N HIS A 9 -2.05 -33.18 -2.56
CA HIS A 9 -1.33 -32.32 -1.60
C HIS A 9 -2.20 -32.00 -0.39
N TRP A 10 -3.49 -31.73 -0.58
CA TRP A 10 -4.42 -31.50 0.54
C TRP A 10 -4.52 -32.74 1.44
N ALA A 11 -4.71 -33.93 0.86
CA ALA A 11 -4.72 -35.20 1.61
C ALA A 11 -3.42 -35.41 2.42
N ILE A 12 -2.25 -35.12 1.82
CA ILE A 12 -0.96 -35.20 2.51
C ILE A 12 -0.90 -34.24 3.71
N THR A 13 -1.39 -33.00 3.58
CA THR A 13 -1.39 -32.04 4.70
C THR A 13 -2.29 -32.43 5.88
N ILE A 14 -3.25 -33.33 5.68
CA ILE A 14 -4.16 -33.83 6.73
C ILE A 14 -3.53 -34.99 7.52
N VAL A 15 -2.55 -35.70 6.95
CA VAL A 15 -1.93 -36.89 7.59
C VAL A 15 -1.37 -36.60 9.00
N PRO A 16 -0.62 -35.50 9.26
CA PRO A 16 -0.13 -35.21 10.62
C PRO A 16 -1.25 -35.00 11.63
N SER A 17 -2.37 -34.39 11.22
CA SER A 17 -3.55 -34.17 12.06
C SER A 17 -4.22 -35.49 12.44
N ILE A 18 -4.40 -36.39 11.46
CA ILE A 18 -4.94 -37.74 11.70
C ILE A 18 -4.02 -38.53 12.64
N VAL A 19 -2.70 -38.51 12.40
CA VAL A 19 -1.73 -39.22 13.27
C VAL A 19 -1.70 -38.65 14.69
N ALA A 20 -1.94 -37.36 14.87
CA ALA A 20 -2.02 -36.72 16.19
C ALA A 20 -3.30 -37.09 16.99
N GLU A 21 -4.40 -37.44 16.31
CA GLU A 21 -5.62 -37.96 16.95
C GLU A 21 -5.54 -39.48 17.18
N PHE A 22 -5.00 -40.23 16.21
CA PHE A 22 -4.86 -41.70 16.27
C PHE A 22 -3.50 -42.13 16.82
N SER A 23 -3.27 -41.91 18.11
CA SER A 23 -2.09 -42.44 18.81
C SER A 23 -2.23 -43.95 19.07
N PHE A 24 -1.63 -44.77 18.19
CA PHE A 24 -1.74 -46.24 18.11
C PHE A 24 -1.26 -47.06 19.34
N LYS A 25 -0.96 -46.45 20.50
CA LYS A 25 -0.23 -47.12 21.60
C LYS A 25 -0.75 -46.89 23.04
N ALA A 26 -1.90 -46.25 23.24
CA ALA A 26 -2.46 -46.06 24.59
C ALA A 26 -3.96 -46.36 24.64
N GLU A 27 -4.44 -46.95 25.73
CA GLU A 27 -5.87 -47.30 25.92
C GLU A 27 -6.78 -46.08 26.10
N ASN A 28 -6.22 -44.91 26.42
CA ASN A 28 -6.87 -43.60 26.34
C ASN A 28 -5.81 -42.54 26.00
N PRO A 29 -5.52 -42.27 24.71
CA PRO A 29 -4.55 -41.24 24.36
C PRO A 29 -5.14 -39.86 24.64
N PRO A 30 -4.42 -38.95 25.32
CA PRO A 30 -4.87 -37.56 25.42
C PRO A 30 -4.90 -36.97 24.01
N LYS A 31 -6.03 -36.38 23.63
CA LYS A 31 -6.17 -35.69 22.33
C LYS A 31 -5.24 -34.48 22.30
N VAL A 32 -4.06 -34.65 21.71
CA VAL A 32 -2.97 -33.65 21.73
C VAL A 32 -3.42 -32.32 21.11
N LEU A 33 -4.25 -32.37 20.07
CA LEU A 33 -4.85 -31.18 19.44
C LEU A 33 -5.84 -30.44 20.37
N THR A 34 -6.63 -31.19 21.17
CA THR A 34 -7.53 -30.61 22.17
C THR A 34 -6.76 -29.99 23.35
N LEU A 35 -5.62 -30.58 23.75
CA LEU A 35 -4.72 -29.97 24.74
C LEU A 35 -4.04 -28.68 24.25
N LEU A 36 -3.85 -28.53 22.93
CA LEU A 36 -3.35 -27.31 22.30
C LEU A 36 -4.46 -26.29 21.98
N ASN A 37 -5.72 -26.60 22.30
CA ASN A 37 -6.91 -25.78 21.97
C ASN A 37 -7.08 -25.49 20.46
N ILE A 38 -6.55 -26.36 19.59
CA ILE A 38 -6.62 -26.22 18.13
C ILE A 38 -7.74 -27.10 17.57
N ASN A 39 -8.74 -26.49 16.93
CA ASN A 39 -9.82 -27.22 16.27
C ASN A 39 -9.30 -27.99 15.04
N PRO A 40 -9.49 -29.33 14.97
CA PRO A 40 -8.95 -30.14 13.87
C PRO A 40 -9.56 -29.76 12.51
N GLU A 41 -10.82 -29.33 12.48
CA GLU A 41 -11.50 -28.84 11.27
C GLU A 41 -10.80 -27.61 10.65
N ILE A 42 -10.34 -26.66 11.48
CA ILE A 42 -9.61 -25.48 11.02
C ILE A 42 -8.26 -25.90 10.40
N LEU A 43 -7.60 -26.90 10.99
CA LEU A 43 -6.33 -27.42 10.50
C LEU A 43 -6.47 -28.13 9.14
N VAL A 44 -7.59 -28.85 8.91
CA VAL A 44 -7.93 -29.42 7.59
C VAL A 44 -8.20 -28.33 6.54
N LEU A 45 -8.80 -27.20 6.94
CA LEU A 45 -9.09 -26.07 6.06
C LEU A 45 -7.88 -25.16 5.78
N LEU A 46 -6.76 -25.32 6.52
CA LEU A 46 -5.59 -24.45 6.41
C LEU A 46 -4.94 -24.48 5.02
N PHE A 47 -4.79 -25.66 4.42
CA PHE A 47 -4.22 -25.80 3.07
C PHE A 47 -5.08 -25.14 1.97
N PRO A 48 -6.39 -25.43 1.83
CA PRO A 48 -7.22 -24.76 0.82
C PRO A 48 -7.35 -23.26 1.09
N LEU A 49 -7.36 -22.81 2.36
CA LEU A 49 -7.31 -21.39 2.70
C LEU A 49 -6.01 -20.74 2.21
N HIS A 50 -4.85 -21.34 2.48
CA HIS A 50 -3.55 -20.83 2.01
C HIS A 50 -3.49 -20.74 0.48
N GLN A 51 -3.92 -21.80 -0.22
CA GLN A 51 -3.98 -21.80 -1.69
C GLN A 51 -4.92 -20.70 -2.23
N ALA A 52 -6.08 -20.50 -1.62
CA ALA A 52 -7.01 -19.43 -1.99
C ALA A 52 -6.39 -18.04 -1.78
N VAL A 53 -5.85 -17.76 -0.60
CA VAL A 53 -5.19 -16.48 -0.25
C VAL A 53 -4.01 -16.19 -1.17
N ALA A 54 -3.13 -17.17 -1.38
CA ALA A 54 -1.99 -17.04 -2.28
C ALA A 54 -2.43 -16.73 -3.72
N SER A 55 -3.52 -17.33 -4.20
CA SER A 55 -4.06 -17.04 -5.54
C SER A 55 -4.61 -15.61 -5.67
N VAL A 56 -5.28 -15.10 -4.64
CA VAL A 56 -5.79 -13.72 -4.59
C VAL A 56 -4.63 -12.74 -4.52
N LEU A 57 -3.67 -12.94 -3.62
CA LEU A 57 -2.45 -12.14 -3.51
C LEU A 57 -1.66 -12.13 -4.82
N GLN A 58 -1.50 -13.28 -5.48
CA GLN A 58 -0.83 -13.36 -6.77
C GLN A 58 -1.54 -12.53 -7.85
N SER A 59 -2.87 -12.42 -7.81
CA SER A 59 -3.63 -11.57 -8.74
C SER A 59 -3.46 -10.07 -8.47
N LEU A 60 -3.53 -9.66 -7.20
CA LEU A 60 -3.42 -8.27 -6.75
C LEU A 60 -2.00 -7.71 -6.90
N VAL A 61 -1.01 -8.50 -6.48
CA VAL A 61 0.41 -8.14 -6.43
C VAL A 61 1.17 -8.78 -7.60
N THR A 62 0.47 -8.97 -8.73
CA THR A 62 1.05 -9.51 -9.97
C THR A 62 2.34 -8.76 -10.30
N THR A 63 3.41 -9.52 -10.54
CA THR A 63 4.75 -9.06 -10.93
C THR A 63 5.51 -8.13 -9.97
N SER A 64 4.88 -7.52 -8.96
CA SER A 64 5.56 -6.71 -7.94
C SER A 64 6.20 -7.53 -6.79
N LEU A 65 5.73 -8.75 -6.52
CA LEU A 65 6.32 -9.70 -5.56
C LEU A 65 6.95 -10.92 -6.26
N LEU A 66 7.97 -11.53 -5.64
CA LEU A 66 8.55 -12.79 -6.08
C LEU A 66 7.63 -13.99 -5.78
N PRO A 67 7.73 -15.09 -6.56
CA PRO A 67 6.95 -16.31 -6.29
C PRO A 67 7.15 -16.92 -4.90
N ALA A 68 8.32 -16.70 -4.27
CA ALA A 68 8.61 -17.18 -2.92
C ALA A 68 8.05 -16.27 -1.80
N GLU A 69 7.77 -15.01 -2.10
CA GLU A 69 7.27 -14.03 -1.12
C GLU A 69 5.74 -14.09 -0.95
N ILE A 70 5.03 -14.49 -2.02
CA ILE A 70 3.57 -14.64 -1.99
C ILE A 70 3.12 -15.70 -0.94
N PRO A 71 3.72 -16.91 -0.86
CA PRO A 71 3.43 -17.86 0.22
C PRO A 71 3.73 -17.33 1.62
N LEU A 72 4.83 -16.57 1.79
CA LEU A 72 5.22 -15.99 3.08
C LEU A 72 4.18 -14.95 3.56
N LEU A 73 3.76 -14.06 2.66
CA LEU A 73 2.71 -13.08 2.92
C LEU A 73 1.36 -13.76 3.22
N ALA A 74 1.00 -14.80 2.46
CA ALA A 74 -0.22 -15.58 2.71
C ALA A 74 -0.21 -16.21 4.12
N THR A 75 0.90 -16.83 4.53
CA THR A 75 1.07 -17.39 5.88
C THR A 75 0.98 -16.30 6.96
N GLY A 76 1.61 -15.14 6.75
CA GLY A 76 1.52 -14.01 7.69
C GLY A 76 0.08 -13.50 7.89
N LEU A 77 -0.67 -13.34 6.80
CA LEU A 77 -2.08 -12.92 6.86
C LEU A 77 -2.97 -13.96 7.54
N ILE A 78 -2.72 -15.26 7.31
CA ILE A 78 -3.47 -16.35 7.96
C ILE A 78 -3.14 -16.45 9.45
N ASN A 79 -1.88 -16.21 9.85
CA ASN A 79 -1.53 -16.13 11.27
C ASN A 79 -2.26 -14.98 11.98
N ILE A 80 -2.38 -13.81 11.34
CA ILE A 80 -3.19 -12.70 11.86
C ILE A 80 -4.68 -13.09 11.96
N LEU A 81 -5.22 -13.86 11.01
CA LEU A 81 -6.61 -14.31 11.05
C LEU A 81 -6.89 -15.26 12.23
N LEU A 82 -5.97 -16.19 12.50
CA LEU A 82 -6.16 -17.29 13.44
C LEU A 82 -5.69 -17.00 14.87
N PHE A 83 -4.63 -16.20 15.04
CA PHE A 83 -3.93 -16.02 16.33
C PHE A 83 -3.87 -14.57 16.82
N ALA A 84 -4.68 -13.65 16.26
CA ALA A 84 -4.86 -12.33 16.85
C ALA A 84 -5.71 -12.44 18.13
N GLU A 85 -5.09 -12.18 19.29
CA GLU A 85 -5.77 -12.17 20.59
C GLU A 85 -5.70 -10.80 21.29
N SER A 86 -4.68 -9.98 21.03
CA SER A 86 -4.57 -8.65 21.64
C SER A 86 -5.51 -7.63 20.98
N PRO A 87 -5.95 -6.57 21.69
CA PRO A 87 -6.83 -5.55 21.11
C PRO A 87 -6.29 -4.90 19.83
N GLN A 88 -4.98 -4.64 19.77
CA GLN A 88 -4.35 -4.05 18.58
C GLN A 88 -4.29 -5.06 17.41
N ALA A 89 -4.08 -6.34 17.71
CA ALA A 89 -4.07 -7.42 16.72
C ALA A 89 -5.48 -7.70 16.17
N GLU A 90 -6.51 -7.68 17.03
CA GLU A 90 -7.91 -7.84 16.60
C GLU A 90 -8.39 -6.66 15.73
N ILE A 91 -7.98 -5.42 16.03
CA ILE A 91 -8.18 -4.28 15.12
C ILE A 91 -7.45 -4.50 13.79
N PHE A 92 -6.23 -5.03 13.81
CA PHE A 92 -5.46 -5.29 12.58
C PHE A 92 -6.13 -6.36 11.70
N LYS A 93 -6.60 -7.45 12.32
CA LYS A 93 -7.42 -8.52 11.71
C LYS A 93 -8.73 -7.95 11.14
N ALA A 94 -9.44 -7.09 11.87
CA ALA A 94 -10.65 -6.43 11.40
C ALA A 94 -10.41 -5.58 10.15
N LEU A 95 -9.32 -4.81 10.10
CA LEU A 95 -9.01 -3.94 8.96
C LEU A 95 -8.56 -4.73 7.73
N LEU A 96 -7.63 -5.68 7.89
CA LEU A 96 -7.10 -6.47 6.77
C LEU A 96 -8.11 -7.49 6.23
N TRP A 97 -8.73 -8.27 7.11
CA TRP A 97 -9.61 -9.36 6.69
C TRP A 97 -11.06 -8.90 6.54
N LEU A 98 -11.72 -8.43 7.60
CA LEU A 98 -13.13 -8.08 7.51
C LEU A 98 -13.36 -6.87 6.58
N GLY A 99 -12.57 -5.81 6.75
CA GLY A 99 -12.60 -4.64 5.87
C GLY A 99 -12.13 -4.97 4.46
N GLY A 100 -10.89 -5.46 4.30
CA GLY A 100 -10.29 -5.76 3.01
C GLY A 100 -11.06 -6.77 2.16
N LEU A 101 -11.54 -7.87 2.74
CA LEU A 101 -12.36 -8.86 2.03
C LEU A 101 -13.73 -8.30 1.63
N SER A 102 -14.36 -7.51 2.50
CA SER A 102 -15.65 -6.87 2.19
C SER A 102 -15.50 -5.87 1.03
N VAL A 103 -14.45 -5.05 1.03
CA VAL A 103 -14.14 -4.14 -0.08
C VAL A 103 -13.83 -4.92 -1.35
N TYR A 104 -13.07 -6.01 -1.27
CA TYR A 104 -12.79 -6.86 -2.43
C TYR A 104 -14.07 -7.48 -3.03
N ILE A 105 -14.94 -8.06 -2.20
CA ILE A 105 -16.18 -8.70 -2.67
C ILE A 105 -17.16 -7.65 -3.23
N SER A 106 -17.40 -6.55 -2.52
CA SER A 106 -18.40 -5.55 -2.91
C SER A 106 -17.95 -4.61 -4.03
N CYS A 107 -16.65 -4.33 -4.18
CA CYS A 107 -16.15 -3.30 -5.09
C CYS A 107 -15.32 -3.82 -6.28
N LYS A 108 -14.88 -5.09 -6.35
CA LYS A 108 -13.95 -5.54 -7.42
C LYS A 108 -14.41 -5.19 -8.84
N ASP A 109 -15.71 -5.35 -9.14
CA ASP A 109 -16.22 -5.22 -10.50
C ASP A 109 -16.35 -3.73 -10.88
N VAL A 110 -16.74 -2.89 -9.92
CA VAL A 110 -16.79 -1.42 -10.09
C VAL A 110 -15.38 -0.84 -10.22
N LEU A 111 -14.43 -1.29 -9.40
CA LEU A 111 -13.02 -0.90 -9.49
C LEU A 111 -12.39 -1.37 -10.82
N PHE A 112 -12.79 -2.53 -11.34
CA PHE A 112 -12.40 -3.00 -12.67
C PHE A 112 -12.99 -2.11 -13.78
N TRP A 113 -14.25 -1.66 -13.66
CA TRP A 113 -14.86 -0.72 -14.61
C TRP A 113 -14.16 0.65 -14.60
N GLU A 114 -13.74 1.15 -13.43
CA GLU A 114 -12.91 2.35 -13.30
C GLU A 114 -11.57 2.22 -14.05
N ILE A 115 -10.84 1.12 -13.84
CA ILE A 115 -9.59 0.81 -14.55
C ILE A 115 -9.83 0.73 -16.06
N VAL A 116 -10.94 0.12 -16.49
CA VAL A 116 -11.30 0.01 -17.91
C VAL A 116 -11.59 1.39 -18.52
N LEU A 117 -12.40 2.22 -17.86
CA LEU A 117 -12.71 3.58 -18.30
C LEU A 117 -11.45 4.45 -18.41
N ALA A 118 -10.56 4.37 -17.41
CA ALA A 118 -9.30 5.11 -17.41
C ALA A 118 -8.32 4.69 -18.54
N ARG A 119 -8.40 3.44 -19.02
CA ARG A 119 -7.53 2.91 -20.09
C ARG A 119 -8.06 3.16 -21.51
N ILE A 120 -9.29 3.63 -21.68
CA ILE A 120 -9.85 3.94 -23.00
C ILE A 120 -9.46 5.39 -23.37
N PRO A 121 -8.62 5.62 -24.40
CA PRO A 121 -8.27 6.98 -24.80
C PRO A 121 -9.49 7.72 -25.37
N SER A 122 -9.55 9.03 -25.11
CA SER A 122 -10.68 9.92 -25.38
C SER A 122 -11.27 9.78 -26.80
N TRP A 123 -10.41 9.66 -27.81
CA TRP A 123 -10.80 9.54 -29.22
C TRP A 123 -11.53 8.24 -29.60
N LYS A 124 -11.56 7.22 -28.73
CA LYS A 124 -12.29 5.96 -28.98
C LYS A 124 -13.75 5.97 -28.54
N PHE A 125 -14.16 6.94 -27.71
CA PHE A 125 -15.56 7.08 -27.31
C PHE A 125 -16.43 7.59 -28.46
N ARG A 126 -17.73 7.31 -28.40
CA ARG A 126 -18.68 7.74 -29.44
C ARG A 126 -18.76 9.27 -29.47
N ARG A 127 -18.46 9.86 -30.62
CA ARG A 127 -18.67 11.30 -30.84
C ARG A 127 -20.17 11.61 -30.89
N PRO A 128 -20.64 12.73 -30.31
CA PRO A 128 -22.04 13.14 -30.42
C PRO A 128 -22.37 13.46 -31.88
N SER A 129 -23.20 12.64 -32.53
CA SER A 129 -23.73 12.92 -33.86
C SER A 129 -24.87 13.94 -33.75
N LEU A 130 -24.77 15.05 -34.49
CA LEU A 130 -25.75 16.14 -34.50
C LEU A 130 -27.05 15.79 -35.26
N SER A 131 -27.11 14.67 -36.01
CA SER A 131 -28.21 14.34 -36.93
C SER A 131 -28.99 13.05 -36.62
N GLN A 132 -28.66 12.30 -35.56
CA GLN A 132 -29.37 11.05 -35.21
C GLN A 132 -30.47 11.29 -34.17
N SER A 133 -31.55 11.96 -34.58
CA SER A 133 -32.73 12.19 -33.73
C SER A 133 -33.82 11.10 -33.84
N GLN A 134 -33.69 10.14 -34.76
CA GLN A 134 -34.83 9.29 -35.19
C GLN A 134 -34.72 7.79 -34.86
N SER A 135 -33.65 7.32 -34.23
CA SER A 135 -33.54 5.92 -33.79
C SER A 135 -32.58 5.74 -32.60
N GLU A 136 -32.86 6.43 -31.49
CA GLU A 136 -32.32 6.05 -30.18
C GLU A 136 -33.50 5.70 -29.26
N GLY A 137 -33.43 4.54 -28.60
CA GLY A 137 -34.48 4.13 -27.66
C GLY A 137 -34.58 5.09 -26.48
N ARG A 138 -35.80 5.27 -25.93
CA ARG A 138 -36.12 6.24 -24.86
C ARG A 138 -35.12 6.26 -23.69
N TRP A 139 -34.53 5.12 -23.35
CA TRP A 139 -33.53 5.03 -22.29
C TRP A 139 -32.21 5.75 -22.60
N ASN A 140 -31.74 5.72 -23.85
CA ASN A 140 -30.47 6.35 -24.24
C ASN A 140 -30.58 7.87 -24.29
N SER A 141 -31.73 8.42 -24.70
CA SER A 141 -31.96 9.86 -24.69
C SER A 141 -32.09 10.41 -23.26
N ILE A 142 -32.74 9.66 -22.35
CA ILE A 142 -32.81 10.00 -20.92
C ILE A 142 -31.41 9.94 -20.27
N ASP A 143 -30.67 8.85 -20.45
CA ASP A 143 -29.30 8.70 -19.90
C ASP A 143 -28.38 9.84 -20.36
N ARG A 144 -28.49 10.25 -21.63
CA ARG A 144 -27.74 11.39 -22.18
C ARG A 144 -28.17 12.73 -21.56
N GLN A 145 -29.47 13.03 -21.48
CA GLN A 145 -29.97 14.27 -20.85
C GLN A 145 -29.60 14.37 -19.37
N VAL A 146 -29.60 13.25 -18.64
CA VAL A 146 -29.16 13.21 -17.23
C VAL A 146 -27.65 13.41 -17.14
N CYS A 147 -26.85 12.72 -17.96
CA CYS A 147 -25.40 12.90 -17.96
C CYS A 147 -24.99 14.33 -18.34
N ASP A 148 -25.60 14.94 -19.36
CA ASP A 148 -25.27 16.30 -19.78
C ASP A 148 -25.59 17.31 -18.65
N LYS A 149 -26.77 17.22 -18.01
CA LYS A 149 -27.13 18.06 -16.84
C LYS A 149 -26.21 17.87 -15.64
N VAL A 150 -25.85 16.64 -15.31
CA VAL A 150 -24.93 16.33 -14.19
C VAL A 150 -23.53 16.83 -14.51
N TYR A 151 -23.09 16.72 -15.76
CA TYR A 151 -21.78 17.21 -16.21
C TYR A 151 -21.68 18.73 -16.14
N ASP A 152 -22.71 19.46 -16.58
CA ASP A 152 -22.72 20.92 -16.49
C ASP A 152 -22.67 21.39 -15.02
N SER A 153 -23.38 20.73 -14.10
CA SER A 153 -23.29 20.99 -12.65
C SER A 153 -21.89 20.69 -12.07
N LEU A 154 -21.25 19.59 -12.50
CA LEU A 154 -19.89 19.23 -12.06
C LEU A 154 -18.81 20.16 -12.62
N LYS A 155 -19.04 20.77 -13.79
CA LYS A 155 -18.09 21.62 -14.52
C LYS A 155 -17.78 22.92 -13.79
N ASP A 156 -18.79 23.51 -13.14
CA ASP A 156 -18.63 24.78 -12.40
C ASP A 156 -17.73 24.63 -11.16
N GLY A 157 -17.58 23.41 -10.62
CA GLY A 157 -16.63 23.10 -9.55
C GLY A 157 -15.20 22.75 -10.00
N TYR A 158 -14.95 22.56 -11.30
CA TYR A 158 -13.74 21.87 -11.80
C TYR A 158 -12.81 22.68 -12.70
N GLN A 159 -13.06 23.98 -12.90
CA GLN A 159 -12.26 24.85 -13.79
C GLN A 159 -10.79 25.09 -13.36
N SER A 160 -10.35 24.60 -12.20
CA SER A 160 -8.99 24.83 -11.68
C SER A 160 -7.95 23.75 -12.02
N GLN A 161 -8.34 22.58 -12.54
CA GLN A 161 -7.40 21.48 -12.81
C GLN A 161 -7.74 20.68 -14.08
N SER A 162 -7.29 21.18 -15.24
CA SER A 162 -7.32 20.41 -16.49
C SER A 162 -6.09 20.61 -17.38
N ASP A 163 -4.91 20.27 -16.85
CA ASP A 163 -3.75 19.91 -17.69
C ASP A 163 -3.90 18.47 -18.22
N ASP A 164 -5.02 18.21 -18.92
CA ASP A 164 -5.10 17.08 -19.84
C ASP A 164 -4.50 17.56 -21.17
N ALA A 165 -3.20 17.35 -21.36
CA ALA A 165 -2.43 17.79 -22.53
C ALA A 165 -2.78 17.00 -23.83
N ASP A 166 -4.01 17.19 -24.33
CA ASP A 166 -4.52 16.64 -25.59
C ASP A 166 -5.70 17.53 -26.08
N GLY A 167 -5.40 18.72 -26.63
CA GLY A 167 -6.44 19.76 -26.76
C GLY A 167 -6.21 20.91 -27.74
N TRP A 168 -5.47 20.72 -28.85
CA TRP A 168 -5.42 21.74 -29.91
C TRP A 168 -6.72 21.76 -30.72
N PHE A 169 -7.78 22.38 -30.18
CA PHE A 169 -8.92 22.97 -30.91
C PHE A 169 -9.82 23.74 -29.91
N VAL A 170 -9.50 25.02 -29.70
CA VAL A 170 -10.40 25.93 -28.95
C VAL A 170 -11.61 26.27 -29.79
N SER A 171 -12.79 26.22 -29.17
CA SER A 171 -14.09 26.50 -29.78
C SER A 171 -14.19 27.96 -30.26
N ALA A 172 -14.29 28.16 -31.58
CA ALA A 172 -14.71 29.43 -32.17
C ALA A 172 -16.22 29.41 -32.42
N ASN A 173 -17.00 29.93 -31.46
CA ASN A 173 -18.41 30.27 -31.67
C ASN A 173 -18.87 31.33 -30.64
N ALA A 174 -18.36 32.55 -30.79
CA ALA A 174 -18.97 33.77 -30.27
C ALA A 174 -19.57 34.55 -31.45
N ARG A 175 -20.74 35.16 -31.25
CA ARG A 175 -21.56 35.71 -32.34
C ARG A 175 -21.13 37.13 -32.76
N LEU A 176 -21.04 37.32 -34.08
CA LEU A 176 -21.44 38.49 -34.86
C LEU A 176 -20.79 39.87 -34.55
N GLY A 177 -20.18 40.48 -35.58
CA GLY A 177 -20.20 41.96 -35.71
C GLY A 177 -18.92 42.69 -36.11
N HIS A 178 -18.36 42.45 -37.31
CA HIS A 178 -17.97 43.55 -38.24
C HIS A 178 -17.59 43.02 -39.63
N GLU A 179 -18.00 43.72 -40.69
CA GLU A 179 -17.45 43.52 -42.03
C GLU A 179 -16.06 44.16 -42.15
N VAL A 180 -15.08 43.43 -42.69
CA VAL A 180 -14.01 44.00 -43.53
C VAL A 180 -13.67 43.01 -44.65
N ARG A 181 -13.78 43.48 -45.90
CA ARG A 181 -13.53 42.73 -47.13
C ARG A 181 -12.05 42.76 -47.52
N TRP A 182 -11.40 41.60 -47.67
CA TRP A 182 -10.06 41.49 -48.25
C TRP A 182 -9.97 40.39 -49.30
N THR A 183 -9.45 40.76 -50.48
CA THR A 183 -9.22 39.87 -51.63
C THR A 183 -7.76 39.38 -51.67
N PRO A 184 -7.48 38.15 -52.13
CA PRO A 184 -6.11 37.62 -52.16
C PRO A 184 -5.33 38.05 -53.42
N PRO A 185 -4.06 38.46 -53.30
CA PRO A 185 -3.18 38.63 -54.45
C PRO A 185 -2.48 37.31 -54.86
N ARG A 186 -2.47 37.02 -56.16
CA ARG A 186 -1.60 36.02 -56.81
C ARG A 186 -0.24 36.64 -57.13
N SER A 187 0.88 36.01 -56.76
CA SER A 187 2.12 36.07 -57.59
C SER A 187 3.24 35.08 -57.22
N LYS A 188 3.70 34.34 -58.25
CA LYS A 188 5.10 34.04 -58.63
C LYS A 188 6.07 33.32 -57.65
N ARG A 189 6.16 32.01 -57.90
CA ARG A 189 7.38 31.18 -58.10
C ARG A 189 8.71 31.94 -58.30
N GLN A 190 9.77 31.55 -57.58
CA GLN A 190 11.18 31.59 -58.03
C GLN A 190 12.05 30.57 -57.26
N GLN A 191 13.20 30.17 -57.84
CA GLN A 191 14.11 29.10 -57.36
C GLN A 191 15.53 29.62 -57.12
N SER A 192 16.27 28.98 -56.19
CA SER A 192 17.76 28.95 -56.09
C SER A 192 18.15 27.85 -55.07
N PHE A 193 18.85 26.75 -55.42
CA PHE A 193 20.33 26.57 -55.57
C PHE A 193 21.14 26.86 -54.28
N SER A 194 22.14 26.09 -53.80
CA SER A 194 22.67 24.70 -54.03
C SER A 194 23.83 24.40 -53.02
N VAL A 195 24.50 23.21 -53.12
CA VAL A 195 25.73 22.66 -52.44
C VAL A 195 25.38 21.39 -51.60
N VAL A 196 25.68 20.12 -51.93
CA VAL A 196 26.91 19.35 -52.36
C VAL A 196 27.87 19.14 -51.17
N ASP A 197 28.38 17.96 -50.74
CA ASP A 197 28.89 16.70 -51.34
C ASP A 197 28.09 15.41 -50.94
N THR A 198 27.82 14.38 -51.78
CA THR A 198 28.64 13.20 -52.22
C THR A 198 29.32 12.39 -51.09
N ILE A 199 29.18 11.06 -50.94
CA ILE A 199 29.54 9.89 -51.80
C ILE A 199 28.81 8.63 -51.23
N ASP A 200 28.55 7.46 -51.87
CA ASP A 200 28.28 6.98 -53.27
C ASP A 200 28.06 5.41 -53.23
N VAL A 201 27.79 4.72 -54.36
CA VAL A 201 27.92 3.25 -54.64
C VAL A 201 26.83 2.32 -53.99
N HIS A 202 26.10 1.40 -54.67
CA HIS A 202 26.10 0.86 -56.05
C HIS A 202 24.67 0.44 -56.51
N GLU A 203 24.44 0.36 -57.82
CA GLU A 203 23.28 -0.29 -58.48
C GLU A 203 23.79 -1.51 -59.31
N PRO A 204 22.93 -2.39 -59.90
CA PRO A 204 22.44 -2.10 -61.26
C PRO A 204 21.01 -2.61 -61.63
N SER A 205 20.27 -1.73 -62.30
CA SER A 205 19.39 -1.92 -63.49
C SER A 205 18.92 -3.31 -63.95
N PHE A 206 17.66 -3.40 -64.41
CA PHE A 206 17.36 -3.70 -65.84
C PHE A 206 15.94 -3.26 -66.27
N ASP A 207 15.80 -3.02 -67.58
CA ASP A 207 14.63 -2.56 -68.36
C ASP A 207 13.26 -3.21 -68.02
N GLY A 208 12.09 -2.63 -68.33
CA GLY A 208 11.77 -1.53 -69.23
C GLY A 208 10.95 -2.02 -70.44
N THR A 209 9.61 -1.81 -70.42
CA THR A 209 8.76 -1.67 -71.63
C THR A 209 7.31 -1.33 -71.27
N SER A 210 6.71 -0.42 -72.03
CA SER A 210 5.29 -0.09 -72.00
C SER A 210 4.48 -0.96 -72.96
N GLY A 211 3.31 -1.46 -72.54
CA GLY A 211 2.39 -2.20 -73.42
C GLY A 211 0.92 -1.95 -73.08
N LEU A 212 0.19 -1.29 -73.97
CA LEU A 212 -1.28 -1.23 -73.95
C LEU A 212 -1.86 -2.61 -74.32
N CYS A 213 -2.90 -3.07 -73.62
CA CYS A 213 -4.12 -3.59 -74.27
C CYS A 213 -5.30 -3.91 -73.34
N SER A 214 -6.42 -3.24 -73.62
CA SER A 214 -7.81 -3.73 -73.72
C SER A 214 -8.35 -4.91 -72.88
N HIS A 215 -9.43 -4.61 -72.14
CA HIS A 215 -10.60 -5.45 -71.81
C HIS A 215 -10.49 -6.99 -71.73
N ARG A 216 -10.91 -7.54 -70.57
CA ARG A 216 -11.90 -8.64 -70.52
C ARG A 216 -12.82 -8.55 -69.30
N ARG A 217 -14.11 -8.81 -69.52
CA ARG A 217 -15.20 -8.83 -68.53
C ARG A 217 -15.55 -10.30 -68.17
N ARG A 218 -16.23 -10.51 -67.03
CA ARG A 218 -16.62 -11.81 -66.40
C ARG A 218 -15.46 -12.46 -65.61
N ARG A 219 -15.70 -13.16 -64.50
CA ARG A 219 -16.95 -13.79 -64.02
C ARG A 219 -17.07 -13.73 -62.48
N HIS A 220 -18.28 -13.95 -61.96
CA HIS A 220 -18.57 -13.96 -60.52
C HIS A 220 -17.86 -15.12 -59.78
N THR A 221 -17.33 -14.83 -58.60
CA THR A 221 -17.09 -15.81 -57.52
C THR A 221 -17.53 -15.17 -56.20
N PHE A 222 -18.46 -15.82 -55.51
CA PHE A 222 -18.79 -15.48 -54.13
C PHE A 222 -17.65 -15.94 -53.22
N SER A 223 -17.08 -15.04 -52.41
CA SER A 223 -16.29 -15.40 -51.24
C SER A 223 -17.03 -14.98 -49.98
N THR A 224 -17.63 -15.96 -49.32
CA THR A 224 -18.29 -15.81 -48.03
C THR A 224 -17.28 -15.73 -46.89
N VAL A 225 -17.55 -14.84 -45.93
CA VAL A 225 -17.00 -14.81 -44.56
C VAL A 225 -15.48 -14.63 -44.42
N GLY A 226 -15.06 -13.43 -44.02
CA GLY A 226 -13.69 -13.18 -43.57
C GLY A 226 -13.32 -11.70 -43.43
N ASP A 227 -14.13 -10.87 -42.76
CA ASP A 227 -13.91 -9.40 -42.65
C ASP A 227 -12.73 -9.03 -41.70
N ALA A 228 -11.54 -9.53 -42.02
CA ALA A 228 -10.30 -9.29 -41.31
C ALA A 228 -9.76 -7.88 -41.66
N ARG A 229 -10.31 -6.87 -40.99
CA ARG A 229 -9.92 -5.46 -41.12
C ARG A 229 -8.45 -5.24 -40.72
N THR A 230 -7.54 -5.44 -41.66
CA THR A 230 -6.13 -5.08 -41.56
C THR A 230 -5.96 -3.56 -41.57
N THR A 231 -4.82 -3.10 -41.05
CA THR A 231 -4.37 -1.72 -41.28
C THR A 231 -3.69 -1.62 -42.67
N PRO A 232 -3.48 -0.40 -43.23
CA PRO A 232 -2.82 -0.25 -44.53
C PRO A 232 -1.42 -0.89 -44.62
N SER A 233 -0.75 -1.10 -43.47
CA SER A 233 0.54 -1.81 -43.38
C SER A 233 0.41 -3.32 -43.13
N GLY A 234 -0.72 -3.94 -43.47
CA GLY A 234 -0.97 -5.38 -43.32
C GLY A 234 -1.12 -5.88 -41.87
N ARG A 235 -0.83 -5.06 -40.86
CA ARG A 235 -0.92 -5.46 -39.45
C ARG A 235 -2.37 -5.74 -39.07
N ARG A 236 -2.66 -6.96 -38.60
CA ARG A 236 -3.95 -7.37 -38.01
C ARG A 236 -4.35 -6.34 -36.95
N LYS A 237 -5.53 -5.71 -37.07
CA LYS A 237 -6.06 -4.88 -35.97
C LYS A 237 -6.16 -5.76 -34.73
N ARG A 238 -5.49 -5.35 -33.64
CA ARG A 238 -5.57 -6.02 -32.34
C ARG A 238 -7.05 -5.97 -31.92
N SER A 239 -7.73 -7.12 -31.94
CA SER A 239 -9.13 -7.22 -31.57
C SER A 239 -9.28 -6.76 -30.12
N LEU A 240 -10.18 -5.82 -29.87
CA LEU A 240 -10.41 -5.38 -28.50
C LEU A 240 -11.05 -6.53 -27.70
N PRO A 241 -10.58 -6.81 -26.47
CA PRO A 241 -11.25 -7.70 -25.53
C PRO A 241 -12.77 -7.49 -25.51
N PRO A 242 -13.56 -8.58 -25.45
CA PRO A 242 -15.03 -8.48 -25.46
C PRO A 242 -15.57 -7.64 -24.29
N THR A 243 -14.86 -7.64 -23.15
CA THR A 243 -15.13 -6.82 -21.95
C THR A 243 -15.09 -5.30 -22.19
N LEU A 244 -14.41 -4.82 -23.24
CA LEU A 244 -14.33 -3.39 -23.56
C LEU A 244 -15.50 -2.90 -24.43
N ARG A 245 -16.26 -3.80 -25.07
CA ARG A 245 -17.32 -3.44 -26.03
C ARG A 245 -18.42 -2.55 -25.41
N PRO A 246 -18.91 -2.77 -24.17
CA PRO A 246 -19.96 -1.93 -23.58
C PRO A 246 -19.52 -0.49 -23.27
N PHE A 247 -18.21 -0.25 -23.10
CA PHE A 247 -17.69 1.08 -22.76
C PHE A 247 -17.43 1.97 -23.98
N LEU A 248 -17.27 1.37 -25.17
CA LEU A 248 -17.00 2.10 -26.43
C LEU A 248 -18.24 2.71 -27.07
N SER A 249 -19.44 2.24 -26.70
CA SER A 249 -20.71 2.84 -27.13
C SER A 249 -21.04 4.15 -26.41
N LEU A 250 -20.37 4.42 -25.29
CA LEU A 250 -20.55 5.63 -24.47
C LEU A 250 -19.96 6.86 -25.16
N THR A 251 -20.60 8.01 -24.94
CA THR A 251 -20.01 9.32 -25.21
C THR A 251 -19.01 9.72 -24.13
N LEU A 252 -18.15 10.70 -24.42
CA LEU A 252 -17.18 11.24 -23.45
C LEU A 252 -17.83 11.78 -22.17
N VAL A 253 -19.00 12.42 -22.29
CA VAL A 253 -19.74 12.98 -21.14
C VAL A 253 -20.30 11.86 -20.27
N GLN A 254 -20.98 10.88 -20.87
CA GLN A 254 -21.47 9.68 -20.17
C GLN A 254 -20.33 8.90 -19.49
N ALA A 255 -19.18 8.76 -20.16
CA ALA A 255 -18.01 8.09 -19.58
C ALA A 255 -17.47 8.84 -18.35
N ARG A 256 -17.38 10.18 -18.39
CA ARG A 256 -16.97 11.00 -17.24
C ARG A 256 -17.96 10.94 -16.08
N VAL A 257 -19.26 11.08 -16.35
CA VAL A 257 -20.32 11.02 -15.32
C VAL A 257 -20.36 9.65 -14.66
N ARG A 258 -20.28 8.56 -15.44
CA ARG A 258 -20.23 7.19 -14.90
C ARG A 258 -18.98 6.95 -14.06
N LYS A 259 -17.82 7.49 -14.47
CA LYS A 259 -16.59 7.43 -13.68
C LYS A 259 -16.77 8.04 -12.28
N TRP A 260 -17.37 9.22 -12.20
CA TRP A 260 -17.69 9.88 -10.94
C TRP A 260 -18.75 9.14 -10.11
N ALA A 261 -19.77 8.56 -10.76
CA ALA A 261 -20.79 7.76 -10.07
C ALA A 261 -20.21 6.46 -9.48
N TYR A 262 -19.32 5.77 -10.20
CA TYR A 262 -18.61 4.60 -9.72
C TYR A 262 -17.66 4.94 -8.56
N ALA A 263 -16.95 6.07 -8.64
CA ALA A 263 -16.12 6.57 -7.55
C ALA A 263 -16.94 6.87 -6.28
N MET A 264 -18.06 7.59 -6.42
CA MET A 264 -18.98 7.87 -5.32
C MET A 264 -19.53 6.58 -4.69
N PHE A 265 -19.93 5.59 -5.50
CA PHE A 265 -20.36 4.28 -5.03
C PHE A 265 -19.26 3.58 -4.21
N VAL A 266 -18.03 3.54 -4.74
CA VAL A 266 -16.87 2.93 -4.04
C VAL A 266 -16.63 3.60 -2.69
N TYR A 267 -16.61 4.94 -2.63
CA TYR A 267 -16.43 5.66 -1.36
C TYR A 267 -17.56 5.42 -0.37
N LEU A 268 -18.82 5.39 -0.82
CA LEU A 268 -19.98 5.13 0.03
C LEU A 268 -19.98 3.70 0.58
N ILE A 269 -19.65 2.70 -0.24
CA ILE A 269 -19.56 1.30 0.21
C ILE A 269 -18.41 1.11 1.22
N ILE A 270 -17.25 1.73 0.97
CA ILE A 270 -16.12 1.69 1.92
C ILE A 270 -16.51 2.35 3.26
N LEU A 271 -17.20 3.49 3.22
CA LEU A 271 -17.70 4.15 4.42
C LEU A 271 -18.69 3.25 5.19
N LEU A 272 -19.62 2.58 4.50
CA LEU A 272 -20.54 1.63 5.13
C LEU A 272 -19.81 0.42 5.74
N ILE A 273 -18.77 -0.11 5.07
CA ILE A 273 -17.95 -1.21 5.59
C ILE A 273 -17.22 -0.80 6.87
N ILE A 274 -16.69 0.43 6.92
CA ILE A 274 -16.05 0.97 8.13
C ILE A 274 -17.09 1.16 9.25
N LEU A 275 -18.24 1.79 8.96
CA LEU A 275 -19.25 2.16 9.95
C LEU A 275 -20.12 1.00 10.46
N VAL A 276 -20.23 -0.11 9.73
CA VAL A 276 -21.10 -1.23 10.09
C VAL A 276 -20.30 -2.48 10.50
N PRO A 277 -19.78 -3.35 9.60
CA PRO A 277 -19.12 -4.59 10.02
C PRO A 277 -17.82 -4.34 10.80
N VAL A 278 -16.94 -3.45 10.33
CA VAL A 278 -15.65 -3.20 11.00
C VAL A 278 -15.86 -2.59 12.39
N ARG A 279 -16.70 -1.55 12.50
CA ARG A 279 -17.08 -0.94 13.78
C ARG A 279 -17.68 -1.96 14.76
N SER A 280 -18.65 -2.77 14.32
CA SER A 280 -19.32 -3.77 15.17
C SER A 280 -18.33 -4.84 15.67
N TYR A 281 -17.44 -5.30 14.79
CA TYR A 281 -16.41 -6.28 15.12
C TYR A 281 -15.39 -5.74 16.14
N ILE A 282 -14.86 -4.52 15.90
CA ILE A 282 -13.90 -3.88 16.81
C ILE A 282 -14.52 -3.65 18.19
N SER A 283 -15.77 -3.19 18.23
CA SER A 283 -16.53 -3.00 19.47
C SER A 283 -16.58 -4.29 20.30
N GLN A 284 -17.00 -5.40 19.70
CA GLN A 284 -17.19 -6.67 20.40
C GLN A 284 -15.87 -7.35 20.79
N ASN A 285 -14.91 -7.42 19.87
CA ASN A 285 -13.72 -8.28 20.04
C ASN A 285 -12.49 -7.55 20.59
N ALA A 286 -12.31 -6.26 20.32
CA ALA A 286 -11.15 -5.49 20.76
C ALA A 286 -11.45 -4.53 21.93
N LEU A 287 -12.69 -4.04 22.04
CA LEU A 287 -13.07 -2.97 22.97
C LEU A 287 -14.12 -3.39 24.03
N GLN A 288 -14.33 -4.69 24.25
CA GLN A 288 -15.21 -5.23 25.30
C GLN A 288 -16.65 -4.68 25.26
N GLY A 289 -17.20 -4.45 24.06
CA GLY A 289 -18.52 -3.88 23.82
C GLY A 289 -18.59 -2.35 23.82
N GLN A 290 -17.47 -1.65 24.03
CA GLN A 290 -17.43 -0.17 23.97
C GLN A 290 -17.51 0.32 22.52
N GLU A 291 -18.02 1.54 22.33
CA GLU A 291 -18.23 2.13 21.01
C GLU A 291 -16.90 2.66 20.44
N PRO A 292 -16.42 2.24 19.26
CA PRO A 292 -15.05 2.54 18.82
C PRO A 292 -14.70 4.04 18.66
N PHE A 293 -15.65 4.89 18.27
CA PHE A 293 -15.38 6.33 18.13
C PHE A 293 -15.37 7.04 19.49
N GLY A 294 -16.32 6.72 20.36
CA GLY A 294 -16.35 7.21 21.74
C GLY A 294 -15.13 6.73 22.55
N TRP A 295 -14.75 5.45 22.40
CA TRP A 295 -13.51 4.89 22.95
C TRP A 295 -12.28 5.68 22.50
N ALA A 296 -12.15 5.96 21.19
CA ALA A 296 -11.02 6.73 20.67
C ALA A 296 -10.97 8.17 21.22
N VAL A 297 -12.14 8.80 21.46
CA VAL A 297 -12.22 10.11 22.12
C VAL A 297 -11.72 10.03 23.57
N GLY A 298 -12.15 9.02 24.35
CA GLY A 298 -11.65 8.80 25.71
C GLY A 298 -10.15 8.48 25.75
N TYR A 299 -9.68 7.64 24.82
CA TYR A 299 -8.31 7.10 24.78
C TYR A 299 -7.25 8.17 24.42
N LEU A 300 -7.63 9.16 23.60
CA LEU A 300 -6.77 10.28 23.20
C LEU A 300 -6.99 11.56 24.01
N PHE A 301 -8.21 11.84 24.48
CA PHE A 301 -8.54 13.14 25.09
C PHE A 301 -9.09 13.06 26.52
N GLY A 302 -9.17 11.86 27.13
CA GLY A 302 -9.80 11.65 28.44
C GLY A 302 -9.13 12.34 29.64
N ASN A 303 -7.88 12.78 29.48
CA ASN A 303 -7.15 13.58 30.48
C ASN A 303 -7.35 15.11 30.33
N ILE A 304 -8.12 15.59 29.34
CA ILE A 304 -8.43 17.03 29.19
C ILE A 304 -9.62 17.40 30.10
N PRO A 305 -9.44 18.24 31.14
CA PRO A 305 -10.50 18.51 32.12
C PRO A 305 -11.77 19.11 31.50
N SER A 306 -11.62 20.06 30.57
CA SER A 306 -12.75 20.73 29.92
C SER A 306 -13.60 19.78 29.07
N LEU A 307 -12.96 18.86 28.33
CA LEU A 307 -13.67 17.86 27.53
C LEU A 307 -14.34 16.83 28.44
N ARG A 308 -13.63 16.34 29.46
CA ARG A 308 -14.17 15.39 30.44
C ARG A 308 -15.39 15.96 31.16
N PHE A 309 -15.33 17.21 31.60
CA PHE A 309 -16.47 17.91 32.20
C PHE A 309 -17.63 18.06 31.21
N TRP A 310 -17.35 18.43 29.95
CA TRP A 310 -18.39 18.54 28.92
C TRP A 310 -19.06 17.19 28.60
N LEU A 311 -18.29 16.10 28.50
CA LEU A 311 -18.81 14.75 28.27
C LEU A 311 -19.75 14.30 29.40
N VAL A 312 -19.32 14.46 30.66
CA VAL A 312 -20.12 14.11 31.84
C VAL A 312 -21.37 14.99 31.95
N MET A 313 -21.22 16.31 31.80
CA MET A 313 -22.35 17.26 31.85
C MET A 313 -23.39 17.02 30.74
N SER A 314 -22.96 16.51 29.59
CA SER A 314 -23.82 16.21 28.44
C SER A 314 -24.39 14.77 28.45
N GLY A 315 -24.05 13.94 29.44
CA GLY A 315 -24.49 12.54 29.51
C GLY A 315 -23.86 11.61 28.46
N PHE A 316 -22.66 11.95 27.96
CA PHE A 316 -21.90 11.15 26.99
C PHE A 316 -20.80 10.28 27.63
N ASP A 317 -20.76 10.16 28.96
CA ASP A 317 -19.84 9.31 29.72
C ASP A 317 -20.02 7.81 29.41
N GLY A 318 -21.24 7.36 29.12
CA GLY A 318 -21.52 6.01 28.64
C GLY A 318 -21.08 5.76 27.18
N TRP A 319 -20.86 6.82 26.39
CA TRP A 319 -20.39 6.70 24.99
C TRP A 319 -18.86 6.83 24.89
N ALA A 320 -18.29 7.84 25.55
CA ALA A 320 -16.86 8.07 25.62
C ALA A 320 -16.30 7.56 26.96
N SER A 321 -15.71 6.37 26.93
CA SER A 321 -15.23 5.70 28.14
C SER A 321 -14.07 6.46 28.78
N LEU A 322 -14.28 6.92 30.01
CA LEU A 322 -13.35 7.74 30.78
C LEU A 322 -12.84 6.94 31.98
N PRO A 323 -11.51 6.80 32.20
CA PRO A 323 -10.99 6.13 33.39
C PRO A 323 -11.40 6.93 34.64
N PRO A 324 -11.68 6.28 35.79
CA PRO A 324 -11.90 7.00 37.04
C PRO A 324 -10.70 7.89 37.39
N TRP A 325 -10.91 8.98 38.12
CA TRP A 325 -9.79 9.72 38.71
C TRP A 325 -9.10 8.79 39.71
N SER A 326 -7.82 8.55 39.50
CA SER A 326 -7.04 7.58 40.25
C SER A 326 -6.12 8.31 41.22
N ASP A 327 -6.43 8.25 42.51
CA ASP A 327 -5.55 8.74 43.58
C ASP A 327 -4.33 7.83 43.81
N LYS A 328 -4.10 6.83 42.94
CA LYS A 328 -3.02 5.82 43.04
C LYS A 328 -1.63 6.32 42.63
N ALA A 329 -1.35 7.63 42.74
CA ALA A 329 -0.03 8.20 42.42
C ALA A 329 1.13 7.42 43.10
N ALA A 330 0.90 6.96 44.33
CA ALA A 330 1.87 6.19 45.13
C ALA A 330 2.19 4.77 44.61
N GLU A 331 1.32 4.13 43.81
CA GLU A 331 1.60 2.79 43.26
C GLU A 331 2.65 2.84 42.15
N PHE A 332 2.69 3.95 41.38
CA PHE A 332 3.56 4.09 40.21
C PHE A 332 4.96 4.64 40.51
N CYS A 333 5.24 5.09 41.74
CA CYS A 333 6.57 5.55 42.17
C CYS A 333 7.67 4.46 42.13
N ARG A 334 7.30 3.19 41.89
CA ARG A 334 8.25 2.07 41.70
C ARG A 334 8.65 1.83 40.24
N LEU A 335 8.03 2.53 39.29
CA LEU A 335 8.31 2.43 37.86
C LEU A 335 9.32 3.50 37.42
N GLY A 336 9.91 3.34 36.23
CA GLY A 336 10.87 4.29 35.67
C GLY A 336 10.30 5.72 35.55
N TRP A 337 11.17 6.73 35.58
CA TRP A 337 10.73 8.14 35.61
C TRP A 337 9.92 8.56 34.38
N ILE A 338 10.11 7.93 33.22
CA ILE A 338 9.27 8.18 32.03
C ILE A 338 7.85 7.64 32.25
N GLU A 339 7.71 6.52 32.94
CA GLU A 339 6.40 5.94 33.28
C GLU A 339 5.66 6.80 34.32
N HIS A 340 6.39 7.35 35.29
CA HIS A 340 5.88 8.35 36.22
C HIS A 340 5.44 9.65 35.50
N LEU A 341 6.27 10.18 34.59
CA LEU A 341 5.92 11.34 33.75
C LEU A 341 4.66 11.08 32.89
N ARG A 342 4.55 9.85 32.35
CA ARG A 342 3.43 9.39 31.52
C ARG A 342 2.12 9.27 32.31
N ARG A 343 2.12 8.69 33.51
CA ARG A 343 0.90 8.43 34.29
C ARG A 343 0.50 9.59 35.20
N ASP A 344 1.46 10.18 35.91
CA ASP A 344 1.21 11.12 37.01
C ASP A 344 1.27 12.59 36.54
N THR A 345 2.30 12.97 35.77
CA THR A 345 2.49 14.39 35.38
C THR A 345 1.61 14.81 34.21
N PHE A 346 1.63 14.06 33.10
CA PHE A 346 0.79 14.37 31.94
C PHE A 346 -0.54 13.60 31.94
N GLY A 347 -0.50 12.34 32.40
CA GLY A 347 -1.57 11.38 32.18
C GLY A 347 -1.49 10.69 30.81
N GLU A 348 -2.01 9.47 30.74
CA GLU A 348 -1.82 8.56 29.60
C GLU A 348 -2.33 9.15 28.28
N ALA A 349 -3.55 9.69 28.26
CA ALA A 349 -4.13 10.24 27.04
C ALA A 349 -3.38 11.49 26.55
N ASN A 350 -2.98 12.39 27.46
CA ASN A 350 -2.18 13.56 27.11
C ASN A 350 -0.79 13.16 26.58
N THR A 351 -0.19 12.09 27.12
CA THR A 351 1.09 11.57 26.60
C THR A 351 0.94 11.07 25.16
N ARG A 352 -0.18 10.40 24.82
CA ARG A 352 -0.50 10.01 23.43
C ARG A 352 -0.68 11.23 22.53
N LEU A 353 -1.28 12.32 23.00
CA LEU A 353 -1.35 13.59 22.26
C LEU A 353 0.04 14.24 22.06
N VAL A 354 0.93 14.18 23.05
CA VAL A 354 2.32 14.64 22.92
C VAL A 354 3.08 13.79 21.88
N ILE A 355 2.89 12.47 21.86
CA ILE A 355 3.43 11.58 20.82
C ILE A 355 2.87 11.97 19.45
N CYS A 356 1.56 12.20 19.31
CA CYS A 356 0.97 12.71 18.07
C CYS A 356 1.60 14.04 17.62
N ALA A 357 1.73 15.02 18.50
CA ALA A 357 2.30 16.32 18.20
C ALA A 357 3.78 16.22 17.78
N TYR A 358 4.56 15.38 18.47
CA TYR A 358 5.94 15.07 18.11
C TYR A 358 6.03 14.42 16.72
N CYS A 359 5.25 13.38 16.46
CA CYS A 359 5.21 12.70 15.16
C CYS A 359 4.79 13.66 14.03
N MET A 360 3.80 14.53 14.27
CA MET A 360 3.40 15.57 13.31
C MET A 360 4.51 16.60 13.06
N LEU A 361 5.24 17.03 14.10
CA LEU A 361 6.39 17.92 13.94
C LEU A 361 7.49 17.28 13.10
N VAL A 362 7.84 16.01 13.36
CA VAL A 362 8.83 15.26 12.57
C VAL A 362 8.38 15.12 11.11
N LEU A 363 7.10 14.83 10.86
CA LEU A 363 6.54 14.78 9.50
C LEU A 363 6.58 16.13 8.78
N VAL A 364 6.25 17.24 9.46
CA VAL A 364 6.28 18.58 8.86
C VAL A 364 7.72 19.00 8.54
N VAL A 365 8.65 18.83 9.48
CA VAL A 365 10.08 19.15 9.29
C VAL A 365 10.69 18.27 8.20
N GLY A 366 10.42 16.97 8.23
CA GLY A 366 10.93 16.03 7.23
C GLY A 366 10.34 16.23 5.84
N MET A 367 9.05 16.57 5.72
CA MET A 367 8.44 16.90 4.42
C MET A 367 8.96 18.23 3.88
N ALA A 368 9.18 19.24 4.74
CA ALA A 368 9.84 20.48 4.34
C ALA A 368 11.28 20.22 3.83
N LEU A 369 12.03 19.33 4.49
CA LEU A 369 13.35 18.89 4.06
C LEU A 369 13.31 18.15 2.71
N VAL A 370 12.36 17.23 2.52
CA VAL A 370 12.12 16.54 1.24
C VAL A 370 11.86 17.55 0.12
N ILE A 371 10.95 18.52 0.31
CA ILE A 371 10.66 19.54 -0.70
C ILE A 371 11.90 20.36 -1.03
N ARG A 372 12.64 20.85 -0.01
CA ARG A 372 13.85 21.66 -0.19
C ARG A 372 15.00 20.92 -0.88
N LEU A 373 15.21 19.65 -0.57
CA LEU A 373 16.28 18.84 -1.18
C LEU A 373 15.87 18.21 -2.52
N SER A 374 14.56 18.12 -2.82
CA SER A 374 14.04 17.40 -3.99
C SER A 374 14.59 17.86 -5.34
N THR A 375 15.00 19.12 -5.44
CA THR A 375 15.53 19.80 -6.63
C THR A 375 17.02 19.59 -6.87
N ILE A 376 17.77 19.12 -5.85
CA ILE A 376 19.24 19.00 -5.88
C ILE A 376 19.69 17.55 -5.72
N VAL A 377 18.88 16.70 -5.05
CA VAL A 377 19.30 15.40 -4.54
C VAL A 377 18.66 14.23 -5.31
N GLU A 378 19.47 13.22 -5.62
CA GLU A 378 19.07 11.97 -6.28
C GLU A 378 17.90 11.25 -5.59
N VAL A 379 17.06 10.58 -6.39
CA VAL A 379 15.88 9.79 -5.98
C VAL A 379 16.16 8.93 -4.74
N ASP A 380 17.25 8.17 -4.75
CA ASP A 380 17.52 7.21 -3.68
C ASP A 380 17.79 7.88 -2.33
N THR A 381 18.58 8.95 -2.32
CA THR A 381 18.84 9.73 -1.09
C THR A 381 17.53 10.39 -0.59
N ARG A 382 16.63 10.81 -1.48
CA ARG A 382 15.28 11.27 -1.08
C ARG A 382 14.46 10.16 -0.41
N ARG A 383 14.51 8.92 -0.92
CA ARG A 383 13.86 7.76 -0.28
C ARG A 383 14.41 7.52 1.14
N LYS A 384 15.71 7.69 1.36
CA LYS A 384 16.32 7.54 2.70
C LYS A 384 15.95 8.67 3.68
N ILE A 385 15.47 9.83 3.22
CA ILE A 385 14.85 10.83 4.14
C ILE A 385 13.58 10.23 4.79
N PHE A 386 12.76 9.48 4.05
CA PHE A 386 11.61 8.79 4.64
C PHE A 386 12.03 7.72 5.64
N HIS A 387 13.14 7.01 5.39
CA HIS A 387 13.69 6.03 6.35
C HIS A 387 14.14 6.74 7.63
N GLY A 388 14.83 7.87 7.52
CA GLY A 388 15.20 8.72 8.66
C GLY A 388 14.01 9.30 9.43
N MET A 389 12.93 9.71 8.74
CA MET A 389 11.67 10.12 9.40
C MET A 389 11.07 8.96 10.21
N MET A 390 11.03 7.74 9.67
CA MET A 390 10.54 6.58 10.41
C MET A 390 11.38 6.30 11.67
N VAL A 391 12.71 6.44 11.61
CA VAL A 391 13.57 6.34 12.81
C VAL A 391 13.21 7.42 13.82
N ALA A 392 13.19 8.69 13.40
CA ALA A 392 12.90 9.81 14.29
C ALA A 392 11.52 9.70 14.95
N MET A 393 10.49 9.28 14.21
CA MET A 393 9.15 9.06 14.77
C MET A 393 9.11 7.87 15.72
N PHE A 394 9.49 6.68 15.27
CA PHE A 394 9.15 5.43 15.96
C PHE A 394 10.20 4.96 16.96
N PHE A 395 11.48 5.27 16.77
CA PHE A 395 12.54 4.81 17.68
C PHE A 395 12.34 5.27 19.14
N PRO A 396 12.06 6.56 19.44
CA PRO A 396 11.81 6.99 20.82
C PRO A 396 10.40 6.63 21.32
N THR A 397 9.38 6.74 20.46
CA THR A 397 7.96 6.66 20.86
C THR A 397 7.48 5.23 21.14
N THR A 398 8.02 4.23 20.42
CA THR A 398 7.63 2.81 20.58
C THR A 398 7.80 2.32 22.01
N PHE A 399 8.77 2.84 22.75
CA PHE A 399 9.00 2.46 24.15
C PHE A 399 8.13 3.21 25.16
N VAL A 400 7.60 4.38 24.83
CA VAL A 400 6.75 5.18 25.73
C VAL A 400 5.34 4.61 25.78
N ASP A 401 4.76 4.30 24.62
CA ASP A 401 3.49 3.60 24.50
C ASP A 401 3.53 2.64 23.29
N PRO A 402 3.93 1.37 23.50
CA PRO A 402 4.03 0.40 22.42
C PRO A 402 2.67 0.01 21.84
N ALA A 403 1.61 0.00 22.66
CA ALA A 403 0.25 -0.36 22.26
C ALA A 403 -0.33 0.71 21.32
N PHE A 404 -0.20 1.98 21.71
CA PHE A 404 -0.58 3.11 20.87
C PHE A 404 0.24 3.15 19.57
N THR A 405 1.55 2.91 19.66
CA THR A 405 2.42 2.90 18.48
C THR A 405 2.06 1.78 17.50
N ALA A 406 1.73 0.58 18.00
CA ALA A 406 1.25 -0.53 17.18
C ALA A 406 -0.12 -0.23 16.54
N LEU A 407 -1.06 0.34 17.30
CA LEU A 407 -2.35 0.79 16.78
C LEU A 407 -2.16 1.84 15.67
N ALA A 408 -1.31 2.84 15.89
CA ALA A 408 -1.01 3.89 14.92
C ALA A 408 -0.42 3.31 13.62
N MET A 409 0.56 2.40 13.70
CA MET A 409 1.10 1.74 12.52
C MET A 409 0.07 0.87 11.80
N THR A 410 -0.80 0.16 12.53
CA THR A 410 -1.91 -0.62 11.96
C THR A 410 -2.90 0.28 11.20
N LEU A 411 -3.30 1.41 11.78
CA LEU A 411 -4.21 2.38 11.15
C LEU A 411 -3.57 3.05 9.93
N ILE A 412 -2.31 3.48 10.02
CA ILE A 412 -1.57 4.09 8.91
C ILE A 412 -1.37 3.06 7.78
N LEU A 413 -1.12 1.78 8.08
CA LEU A 413 -1.02 0.73 7.07
C LEU A 413 -2.37 0.51 6.36
N ALA A 414 -3.48 0.46 7.09
CA ALA A 414 -4.81 0.37 6.49
C ALA A 414 -5.10 1.57 5.57
N ILE A 415 -4.70 2.78 5.98
CA ILE A 415 -4.79 3.99 5.14
C ILE A 415 -3.91 3.85 3.89
N PHE A 416 -2.65 3.44 4.01
CA PHE A 416 -1.76 3.25 2.85
C PHE A 416 -2.32 2.24 1.86
N LEU A 417 -2.82 1.09 2.33
CA LEU A 417 -3.46 0.08 1.48
C LEU A 417 -4.72 0.62 0.77
N LEU A 418 -5.52 1.45 1.46
CA LEU A 418 -6.73 2.05 0.90
C LEU A 418 -6.43 3.15 -0.13
N LEU A 419 -5.44 4.00 0.15
CA LEU A 419 -4.95 5.03 -0.78
C LEU A 419 -4.32 4.40 -2.03
N GLU A 420 -3.55 3.33 -1.84
CA GLU A 420 -2.94 2.56 -2.91
C GLU A 420 -3.99 1.82 -3.76
N LEU A 421 -5.08 1.31 -3.15
CA LEU A 421 -6.24 0.78 -3.87
C LEU A 421 -6.88 1.88 -4.75
N PHE A 422 -7.16 3.08 -4.21
CA PHE A 422 -7.71 4.18 -5.00
C PHE A 422 -6.79 4.60 -6.15
N ARG A 423 -5.47 4.62 -5.92
CA ARG A 423 -4.46 4.93 -6.94
C ARG A 423 -4.41 3.85 -8.03
N ALA A 424 -4.27 2.58 -7.66
CA ALA A 424 -4.21 1.45 -8.60
C ALA A 424 -5.50 1.31 -9.42
N SER A 425 -6.66 1.57 -8.80
CA SER A 425 -7.97 1.55 -9.48
C SER A 425 -8.35 2.85 -10.18
N GLN A 426 -7.50 3.89 -10.15
CA GLN A 426 -7.69 5.16 -10.87
C GLN A 426 -8.94 5.96 -10.47
N VAL A 427 -9.36 5.84 -9.20
CA VAL A 427 -10.59 6.45 -8.64
C VAL A 427 -10.42 7.97 -8.47
N PRO A 428 -11.29 8.82 -9.07
CA PRO A 428 -11.25 10.28 -8.89
C PRO A 428 -11.90 10.70 -7.56
N PRO A 429 -11.48 11.82 -6.94
CA PRO A 429 -10.39 12.71 -7.36
C PRO A 429 -8.99 12.24 -6.92
N ILE A 430 -8.91 11.32 -5.95
CA ILE A 430 -7.72 11.06 -5.13
C ILE A 430 -6.56 10.39 -5.92
N SER A 431 -6.86 9.58 -6.96
CA SER A 431 -5.83 8.85 -7.71
C SER A 431 -4.79 9.71 -8.43
N LYS A 432 -5.19 10.86 -9.04
CA LYS A 432 -4.28 11.77 -9.74
C LYS A 432 -3.21 12.36 -8.79
N PRO A 433 -3.54 13.09 -7.70
CA PRO A 433 -2.55 13.70 -6.82
C PRO A 433 -1.62 12.67 -6.15
N ILE A 434 -2.12 11.49 -5.77
CA ILE A 434 -1.27 10.42 -5.22
C ILE A 434 -0.29 9.90 -6.28
N THR A 435 -0.73 9.70 -7.51
CA THR A 435 0.16 9.25 -8.60
C THR A 435 1.26 10.29 -8.86
N CYS A 436 0.92 11.58 -8.90
CA CYS A 436 1.89 12.66 -9.03
C CYS A 436 2.86 12.76 -7.85
N PHE A 437 2.37 12.57 -6.62
CA PHE A 437 3.20 12.59 -5.41
C PHE A 437 4.16 11.40 -5.32
N LEU A 438 3.72 10.19 -5.68
CA LEU A 438 4.54 8.99 -5.60
C LEU A 438 5.53 8.84 -6.76
N ALA A 439 5.22 9.37 -7.96
CA ALA A 439 6.05 9.23 -9.16
C ALA A 439 7.57 9.50 -8.96
N PRO A 440 8.03 10.49 -8.16
CA PRO A 440 9.45 10.74 -7.93
C PRO A 440 10.16 9.74 -6.99
N TYR A 441 9.44 8.76 -6.43
CA TYR A 441 9.92 7.79 -5.43
C TYR A 441 9.76 6.32 -5.84
N ILE A 442 9.09 6.06 -6.98
CA ILE A 442 8.87 4.72 -7.55
C ILE A 442 10.21 4.03 -7.82
N ASP A 443 10.35 2.78 -7.37
CA ASP A 443 11.55 1.97 -7.60
C ASP A 443 11.45 1.06 -8.83
N GLY A 444 12.59 0.52 -9.29
CA GLY A 444 12.65 -0.50 -10.35
C GLY A 444 11.77 -1.74 -10.09
N ARG A 445 11.49 -2.06 -8.82
CA ARG A 445 10.54 -3.13 -8.43
C ARG A 445 9.06 -2.71 -8.65
N ASP A 446 8.70 -1.46 -8.39
CA ASP A 446 7.33 -0.96 -8.46
C ASP A 446 6.78 -0.86 -9.89
N TYR A 447 7.65 -0.66 -10.90
CA TYR A 447 7.24 -0.65 -12.33
C TYR A 447 6.73 -2.01 -12.84
N ARG A 448 6.92 -3.09 -12.08
CA ARG A 448 6.61 -4.44 -12.53
C ARG A 448 5.11 -4.76 -12.46
N GLY A 449 4.38 -4.21 -11.51
CA GLY A 449 2.97 -4.50 -11.28
C GLY A 449 2.08 -3.26 -11.17
N PRO A 450 0.77 -3.44 -10.94
CA PRO A 450 -0.16 -2.32 -10.80
C PRO A 450 -0.03 -1.58 -9.46
N VAL A 451 0.54 -2.23 -8.45
CA VAL A 451 0.71 -1.76 -7.07
C VAL A 451 2.15 -1.34 -6.80
N ILE A 452 2.34 -0.12 -6.27
CA ILE A 452 3.58 0.42 -5.72
C ILE A 452 3.69 -0.09 -4.29
N ILE A 453 4.73 -0.84 -3.95
CA ILE A 453 4.86 -1.46 -2.62
C ILE A 453 6.00 -0.88 -1.79
N SER A 454 6.96 -0.13 -2.35
CA SER A 454 8.10 0.40 -1.57
C SER A 454 7.69 1.18 -0.31
N HIS A 455 6.62 1.97 -0.36
CA HIS A 455 6.13 2.74 0.81
C HIS A 455 5.38 1.86 1.83
N ILE A 456 4.67 0.83 1.37
CA ILE A 456 4.00 -0.17 2.22
C ILE A 456 5.04 -1.03 2.94
N PHE A 457 6.09 -1.48 2.24
CA PHE A 457 7.15 -2.31 2.84
C PHE A 457 8.05 -1.56 3.82
N LEU A 458 8.25 -0.25 3.65
CA LEU A 458 8.92 0.57 4.66
C LEU A 458 8.16 0.53 6.00
N LEU A 459 6.82 0.69 5.97
CA LEU A 459 5.98 0.65 7.17
C LEU A 459 5.86 -0.77 7.74
N ILE A 460 5.60 -1.78 6.90
CA ILE A 460 5.52 -3.19 7.31
C ILE A 460 6.85 -3.67 7.92
N GLY A 461 7.99 -3.27 7.34
CA GLY A 461 9.32 -3.63 7.84
C GLY A 461 9.62 -3.06 9.23
N CYS A 462 9.12 -1.86 9.52
CA CYS A 462 9.17 -1.29 10.87
C CYS A 462 8.17 -1.97 11.82
N GLY A 463 6.95 -2.25 11.34
CA GLY A 463 5.84 -2.74 12.16
C GLY A 463 5.89 -4.22 12.56
N ILE A 464 6.38 -5.11 11.68
CA ILE A 464 6.40 -6.56 11.93
C ILE A 464 7.11 -6.92 13.24
N PRO A 465 8.34 -6.44 13.52
CA PRO A 465 9.02 -6.72 14.78
C PRO A 465 8.23 -6.25 16.02
N LEU A 466 7.59 -5.07 15.96
CA LEU A 466 6.73 -4.61 17.05
C LEU A 466 5.53 -5.55 17.25
N TRP A 467 4.75 -5.82 16.19
CA TRP A 467 3.57 -6.68 16.30
C TRP A 467 3.91 -8.09 16.80
N LEU A 468 5.05 -8.67 16.39
CA LEU A 468 5.51 -9.99 16.86
C LEU A 468 6.05 -9.96 18.30
N THR A 469 6.64 -8.86 18.76
CA THR A 469 6.97 -8.70 20.17
C THR A 469 5.70 -8.59 21.01
N LEU A 470 4.75 -7.75 20.61
CA LEU A 470 3.48 -7.57 21.31
C LEU A 470 2.65 -8.85 21.37
N ALA A 471 2.59 -9.63 20.29
CA ALA A 471 1.89 -10.92 20.26
C ALA A 471 2.40 -11.93 21.32
N GLY A 472 3.63 -11.76 21.82
CA GLY A 472 4.19 -12.56 22.91
C GLY A 472 4.45 -11.77 24.19
N ALA A 473 3.87 -10.57 24.36
CA ALA A 473 4.01 -9.72 25.53
C ALA A 473 2.81 -9.86 26.47
N ARG A 474 3.04 -9.61 27.77
CA ARG A 474 1.97 -9.58 28.77
C ARG A 474 1.20 -8.27 28.67
N HIS A 475 -0.10 -8.37 28.39
CA HIS A 475 -1.01 -7.24 28.32
C HIS A 475 -1.76 -7.10 29.65
N GLY A 476 -1.84 -5.88 30.18
CA GLY A 476 -2.56 -5.52 31.39
C GLY A 476 -3.46 -4.30 31.15
N GLY A 477 -3.74 -3.56 32.22
CA GLY A 477 -4.59 -2.37 32.21
C GLY A 477 -5.94 -2.61 32.89
N ASP A 478 -6.37 -1.63 33.68
CA ASP A 478 -7.69 -1.60 34.32
C ASP A 478 -8.75 -1.09 33.32
N TRP A 479 -10.03 -1.33 33.61
CA TRP A 479 -11.14 -0.81 32.81
C TRP A 479 -11.13 0.73 32.79
N PRO A 480 -11.26 1.40 31.62
CA PRO A 480 -11.66 0.88 30.30
C PRO A 480 -10.51 0.44 29.37
N TRP A 481 -9.25 0.45 29.82
CA TRP A 481 -8.03 0.19 29.02
C TRP A 481 -7.50 -1.25 29.13
N VAL A 482 -8.37 -2.24 29.38
CA VAL A 482 -7.97 -3.64 29.53
C VAL A 482 -7.32 -4.15 28.23
N GLY A 483 -6.10 -4.66 28.33
CA GLY A 483 -5.32 -5.16 27.18
C GLY A 483 -4.59 -4.07 26.39
N TRP A 484 -4.69 -2.81 26.80
CA TRP A 484 -4.02 -1.67 26.16
C TRP A 484 -2.74 -1.24 26.87
N GLU A 485 -2.50 -1.73 28.08
CA GLU A 485 -1.26 -1.48 28.81
C GLU A 485 -0.29 -2.65 28.66
N ILE A 486 0.99 -2.31 28.51
CA ILE A 486 2.08 -3.26 28.38
C ILE A 486 3.13 -2.85 29.41
N GLU A 487 3.60 -3.80 30.21
CA GLU A 487 4.61 -3.54 31.25
C GLU A 487 6.03 -3.77 30.71
N GLU A 488 6.21 -4.83 29.92
CA GLU A 488 7.51 -5.23 29.38
C GLU A 488 7.96 -4.28 28.25
N ARG A 489 9.26 -3.97 28.21
CA ARG A 489 9.90 -3.25 27.11
C ARG A 489 11.11 -4.05 26.64
N ASP A 490 11.26 -4.20 25.33
CA ASP A 490 12.30 -5.05 24.73
C ASP A 490 12.85 -4.34 23.49
N ILE A 491 14.17 -4.39 23.28
CA ILE A 491 14.86 -3.89 22.08
C ILE A 491 14.27 -4.53 20.82
N SER A 492 13.75 -5.76 20.91
CA SER A 492 13.09 -6.43 19.79
C SER A 492 11.97 -5.58 19.16
N MET A 493 11.25 -4.77 19.95
CA MET A 493 10.17 -3.88 19.51
C MET A 493 10.59 -2.90 18.39
N VAL A 494 11.84 -2.42 18.42
CA VAL A 494 12.37 -1.44 17.45
C VAL A 494 13.32 -2.05 16.43
N SER A 495 13.46 -3.39 16.39
CA SER A 495 14.36 -4.07 15.44
C SER A 495 14.07 -3.71 13.98
N GLY A 496 12.80 -3.51 13.63
CA GLY A 496 12.41 -3.07 12.29
C GLY A 496 12.83 -1.64 11.98
N VAL A 497 12.65 -0.74 12.94
CA VAL A 497 13.06 0.67 12.85
C VAL A 497 14.59 0.79 12.73
N ILE A 498 15.34 0.00 13.49
CA ILE A 498 16.81 -0.07 13.39
C ILE A 498 17.24 -0.65 12.03
N CYS A 499 16.70 -1.82 11.65
CA CYS A 499 17.12 -2.53 10.44
C CYS A 499 16.80 -1.76 9.15
N VAL A 500 15.54 -1.37 8.95
CA VAL A 500 15.11 -0.66 7.75
C VAL A 500 15.54 0.80 7.83
N GLY A 501 15.25 1.47 8.95
CA GLY A 501 15.44 2.90 9.09
C GLY A 501 16.91 3.33 9.17
N MET A 502 17.76 2.60 9.89
CA MET A 502 19.19 2.92 10.06
C MET A 502 20.09 2.03 9.19
N GLY A 503 19.90 0.70 9.24
CA GLY A 503 20.74 -0.29 8.57
C GLY A 503 20.75 -0.13 7.05
N ASP A 504 19.60 -0.33 6.39
CA ASP A 504 19.46 -0.20 4.93
C ASP A 504 19.77 1.24 4.44
N ALA A 505 19.48 2.27 5.23
CA ALA A 505 19.90 3.64 4.93
C ALA A 505 21.43 3.79 4.92
N ALA A 506 22.14 3.28 5.93
CA ALA A 506 23.60 3.31 5.97
C ALA A 506 24.24 2.46 4.87
N ALA A 507 23.74 1.24 4.64
CA ALA A 507 24.24 0.31 3.63
C ALA A 507 24.19 0.91 2.22
N SER A 508 23.05 1.50 1.87
CA SER A 508 22.84 2.12 0.56
C SER A 508 23.65 3.42 0.38
N LEU A 509 23.67 4.33 1.36
CA LEU A 509 24.40 5.59 1.26
C LEU A 509 25.93 5.38 1.20
N VAL A 510 26.47 4.50 2.05
CA VAL A 510 27.91 4.17 2.05
C VAL A 510 28.25 3.26 0.87
N GLY A 511 27.42 2.27 0.57
CA GLY A 511 27.63 1.34 -0.55
C GLY A 511 27.61 2.03 -1.92
N ARG A 512 26.77 3.06 -2.13
CA ARG A 512 26.81 3.87 -3.37
C ARG A 512 28.06 4.74 -3.46
N ARG A 513 28.53 5.31 -2.35
CA ARG A 513 29.65 6.28 -2.33
C ARG A 513 31.04 5.62 -2.24
N TYR A 514 31.14 4.47 -1.60
CA TYR A 514 32.41 3.80 -1.26
C TYR A 514 32.42 2.29 -1.57
N GLY A 515 31.30 1.68 -1.98
CA GLY A 515 31.12 0.24 -2.18
C GLY A 515 31.82 -0.35 -3.40
N ARG A 516 33.16 -0.28 -3.41
CA ARG A 516 34.04 -0.76 -4.50
C ARG A 516 34.16 -2.29 -4.52
N LYS A 517 34.12 -2.95 -3.36
CA LYS A 517 34.26 -4.41 -3.27
C LYS A 517 32.88 -5.06 -3.18
N LYS A 518 32.44 -5.71 -4.27
CA LYS A 518 31.18 -6.47 -4.29
C LYS A 518 31.36 -7.86 -3.68
N TRP A 519 30.27 -8.44 -3.19
CA TRP A 519 30.26 -9.82 -2.69
C TRP A 519 30.48 -10.84 -3.82
N PHE A 520 31.21 -11.92 -3.53
CA PHE A 520 31.65 -12.89 -4.53
C PHE A 520 30.52 -13.77 -5.10
N TRP A 521 29.39 -13.88 -4.40
CA TRP A 521 28.19 -14.61 -4.85
C TRP A 521 27.30 -13.80 -5.81
N GLY A 522 27.71 -12.59 -6.17
CA GLY A 522 27.01 -11.73 -7.12
C GLY A 522 25.91 -10.85 -6.50
N GLY A 523 25.50 -9.84 -7.27
CA GLY A 523 24.56 -8.80 -6.85
C GLY A 523 25.22 -7.44 -6.59
N ASP A 524 24.41 -6.39 -6.43
CA ASP A 524 24.88 -5.01 -6.31
C ASP A 524 25.39 -4.64 -4.89
N LYS A 525 25.23 -5.54 -3.92
CA LYS A 525 25.65 -5.37 -2.52
C LYS A 525 27.18 -5.36 -2.39
N SER A 526 27.71 -4.50 -1.53
CA SER A 526 29.15 -4.26 -1.34
C SER A 526 29.61 -4.47 0.09
N LEU A 527 30.83 -4.95 0.30
CA LEU A 527 31.45 -5.13 1.62
C LEU A 527 31.42 -3.85 2.45
N GLU A 528 31.73 -2.69 1.85
CA GLU A 528 31.72 -1.40 2.55
C GLU A 528 30.31 -0.98 2.99
N GLY A 529 29.30 -1.31 2.18
CA GLY A 529 27.88 -1.13 2.51
C GLY A 529 27.41 -2.06 3.63
N SER A 530 27.72 -3.36 3.55
CA SER A 530 27.38 -4.32 4.61
C SER A 530 28.10 -3.99 5.93
N PHE A 531 29.34 -3.50 5.90
CA PHE A 531 30.01 -2.98 7.10
C PHE A 531 29.28 -1.76 7.69
N ALA A 532 28.85 -0.80 6.86
CA ALA A 532 28.06 0.35 7.32
C ALA A 532 26.70 -0.06 7.91
N PHE A 533 26.04 -1.08 7.34
CA PHE A 533 24.84 -1.68 7.90
C PHE A 533 25.11 -2.23 9.31
N ALA A 534 26.15 -3.05 9.46
CA ALA A 534 26.51 -3.64 10.76
C ALA A 534 26.80 -2.57 11.82
N VAL A 535 27.57 -1.52 11.47
CA VAL A 535 27.82 -0.40 12.39
C VAL A 535 26.53 0.34 12.75
N ALA A 536 25.65 0.62 11.79
CA ALA A 536 24.38 1.31 12.05
C ALA A 536 23.43 0.49 12.92
N VAL A 537 23.31 -0.82 12.70
CA VAL A 537 22.49 -1.72 13.53
C VAL A 537 23.08 -1.87 14.92
N PHE A 538 24.39 -2.03 15.06
CA PHE A 538 25.07 -2.07 16.36
C PHE A 538 24.81 -0.79 17.17
N VAL A 539 25.00 0.38 16.57
CA VAL A 539 24.70 1.67 17.21
C VAL A 539 23.22 1.79 17.57
N GLY A 540 22.30 1.33 16.70
CA GLY A 540 20.87 1.33 16.97
C GLY A 540 20.47 0.46 18.16
N ILE A 541 21.04 -0.75 18.28
CA ILE A 541 20.80 -1.66 19.42
C ILE A 541 21.34 -1.05 20.72
N VAL A 542 22.57 -0.52 20.70
CA VAL A 542 23.18 0.12 21.86
C VAL A 542 22.38 1.36 22.28
N ALA A 543 21.96 2.20 21.34
CA ALA A 543 21.11 3.35 21.61
C ALA A 543 19.74 2.96 22.18
N ALA A 544 19.15 1.85 21.70
CA ALA A 544 17.88 1.33 22.22
C ALA A 544 18.05 0.82 23.66
N ARG A 545 19.14 0.10 23.96
CA ARG A 545 19.49 -0.30 25.33
C ARG A 545 19.68 0.91 26.24
N VAL A 546 20.44 1.91 25.80
CA VAL A 546 20.68 3.15 26.56
C VAL A 546 19.36 3.86 26.82
N TRP A 547 18.47 3.97 25.84
CA TRP A 547 17.15 4.58 26.03
C TRP A 547 16.27 3.81 27.03
N LEU A 548 16.30 2.48 27.00
CA LEU A 548 15.56 1.62 27.93
C LEU A 548 16.05 1.72 29.38
N VAL A 549 17.36 1.81 29.57
CA VAL A 549 17.99 2.04 30.88
C VAL A 549 17.72 3.47 31.36
N VAL A 550 17.98 4.47 30.51
CA VAL A 550 17.73 5.89 30.80
C VAL A 550 16.27 6.10 31.19
N GLY A 551 15.30 5.54 30.47
CA GLY A 551 13.87 5.66 30.79
C GLY A 551 13.41 4.92 32.04
N GLY A 552 14.27 4.07 32.62
CA GLY A 552 14.00 3.30 33.83
C GLY A 552 13.12 2.06 33.64
N TRP A 553 13.03 1.52 32.41
CA TRP A 553 12.30 0.28 32.15
C TRP A 553 13.16 -0.99 32.30
N LEU A 554 14.49 -0.87 32.15
CA LEU A 554 15.42 -1.97 32.42
C LEU A 554 16.51 -1.58 33.42
N PRO A 555 16.95 -2.52 34.27
CA PRO A 555 18.11 -2.32 35.12
C PRO A 555 19.40 -2.24 34.28
N GLU A 556 20.42 -1.61 34.86
CA GLU A 556 21.78 -1.65 34.34
C GLU A 556 22.31 -3.10 34.36
N ILE A 557 22.80 -3.56 33.21
CA ILE A 557 23.45 -4.86 33.01
C ILE A 557 24.87 -4.60 32.52
N SER A 558 25.78 -5.58 32.71
CA SER A 558 27.14 -5.54 32.17
C SER A 558 27.17 -5.10 30.71
N ALA A 559 27.67 -3.89 30.48
CA ALA A 559 27.71 -3.28 29.14
C ALA A 559 28.46 -4.15 28.12
N LEU A 560 29.48 -4.90 28.56
CA LEU A 560 30.27 -5.79 27.71
C LEU A 560 29.42 -6.90 27.08
N ASP A 561 28.53 -7.54 27.86
CA ASP A 561 27.64 -8.61 27.36
C ASP A 561 26.67 -8.05 26.29
N THR A 562 26.04 -6.91 26.57
CA THR A 562 25.20 -6.22 25.59
C THR A 562 25.97 -5.84 24.33
N LEU A 563 27.19 -5.30 24.45
CA LEU A 563 28.01 -4.91 23.29
C LEU A 563 28.40 -6.12 22.43
N VAL A 564 28.81 -7.23 23.04
CA VAL A 564 29.16 -8.46 22.30
C VAL A 564 27.94 -9.03 21.59
N LYS A 565 26.79 -9.17 22.28
CA LYS A 565 25.55 -9.66 21.66
C LYS A 565 25.04 -8.73 20.56
N ALA A 566 25.09 -7.41 20.76
CA ALA A 566 24.70 -6.41 19.76
C ALA A 566 25.58 -6.52 18.51
N MET A 567 26.89 -6.74 18.66
CA MET A 567 27.81 -6.95 17.54
C MET A 567 27.48 -8.23 16.77
N LEU A 568 27.16 -9.32 17.47
CA LEU A 568 26.73 -10.58 16.84
C LEU A 568 25.40 -10.43 16.09
N ALA A 569 24.43 -9.70 16.67
CA ALA A 569 23.14 -9.44 16.03
C ALA A 569 23.30 -8.57 14.77
N ALA A 570 24.14 -7.53 14.85
CA ALA A 570 24.47 -6.66 13.74
C ALA A 570 25.23 -7.39 12.61
N ALA A 571 26.17 -8.27 12.95
CA ALA A 571 26.88 -9.10 11.98
C ALA A 571 25.94 -10.11 11.30
N GLY A 572 25.06 -10.80 12.05
CA GLY A 572 24.12 -11.77 11.51
C GLY A 572 23.05 -11.13 10.59
N SER A 573 22.52 -9.98 10.98
CA SER A 573 21.59 -9.21 10.14
C SER A 573 22.27 -8.62 8.89
N SER A 574 23.49 -8.09 9.02
CA SER A 574 24.31 -7.65 7.88
C SER A 574 24.62 -8.79 6.90
N PHE A 575 24.98 -9.97 7.39
CA PHE A 575 25.20 -11.15 6.54
C PHE A 575 23.92 -11.57 5.82
N THR A 576 22.77 -11.50 6.50
CA THR A 576 21.46 -11.77 5.88
C THR A 576 21.16 -10.77 4.75
N GLU A 577 21.41 -9.48 4.96
CA GLU A 577 21.27 -8.42 3.94
C GLU A 577 22.18 -8.64 2.73
N ALA A 578 23.41 -9.09 2.96
CA ALA A 578 24.39 -9.37 1.93
C ALA A 578 24.07 -10.61 1.07
N VAL A 579 23.47 -11.65 1.68
CA VAL A 579 23.10 -12.91 1.03
C VAL A 579 21.76 -12.82 0.30
N LEU A 580 20.86 -11.92 0.69
CA LEU A 580 19.52 -11.76 0.10
C LEU A 580 19.56 -11.04 -1.25
N THR A 581 19.99 -11.73 -2.30
CA THR A 581 20.20 -11.19 -3.66
C THR A 581 18.93 -11.03 -4.52
N GLY A 582 17.73 -11.16 -3.94
CA GLY A 582 16.48 -11.04 -4.69
C GLY A 582 15.25 -10.70 -3.86
N GLY A 583 15.10 -11.33 -2.68
CA GLY A 583 13.99 -11.06 -1.77
C GLY A 583 13.97 -9.64 -1.21
N ASN A 584 12.84 -9.27 -0.63
CA ASN A 584 12.61 -7.99 -0.02
C ASN A 584 13.35 -7.87 1.33
N ASP A 585 14.49 -7.17 1.27
CA ASP A 585 15.35 -6.80 2.38
C ASP A 585 14.58 -6.07 3.49
N ASN A 586 13.61 -5.23 3.14
CA ASN A 586 12.79 -4.48 4.09
C ASN A 586 11.81 -5.34 4.90
N VAL A 587 11.65 -6.63 4.60
CA VAL A 587 10.79 -7.55 5.37
C VAL A 587 11.60 -8.66 6.02
N VAL A 588 12.51 -9.28 5.27
CA VAL A 588 13.25 -10.47 5.74
C VAL A 588 14.34 -10.11 6.75
N VAL A 589 15.13 -9.04 6.51
CA VAL A 589 16.25 -8.69 7.41
C VAL A 589 15.76 -8.19 8.78
N PRO A 590 14.68 -7.37 8.89
CA PRO A 590 14.05 -7.02 10.17
C PRO A 590 13.62 -8.22 11.01
N LEU A 591 13.04 -9.24 10.36
CA LEU A 591 12.61 -10.49 11.01
C LEU A 591 13.81 -11.27 11.57
N VAL A 592 14.89 -11.37 10.81
CA VAL A 592 16.11 -12.04 11.28
C VAL A 592 16.79 -11.26 12.41
N LEU A 593 16.83 -9.92 12.33
CA LEU A 593 17.35 -9.11 13.44
C LEU A 593 16.50 -9.29 14.71
N TRP A 594 15.17 -9.28 14.59
CA TRP A 594 14.26 -9.52 15.71
C TRP A 594 14.48 -10.89 16.36
N LEU A 595 14.65 -11.96 15.55
CA LEU A 595 14.99 -13.31 16.03
C LEU A 595 16.35 -13.32 16.76
N LEU A 596 17.36 -12.62 16.24
CA LEU A 596 18.69 -12.54 16.86
C LEU A 596 18.66 -11.79 18.19
N VAL A 597 17.98 -10.64 18.26
CA VAL A 597 17.83 -9.83 19.48
C VAL A 597 17.08 -10.62 20.55
N ARG A 598 15.91 -11.20 20.21
CA ARG A 598 15.08 -11.96 21.16
C ARG A 598 15.74 -13.28 21.58
N GLY A 599 16.42 -13.96 20.65
CA GLY A 599 17.13 -15.22 20.90
C GLY A 599 18.36 -15.07 21.79
N MET A 600 19.15 -14.00 21.62
CA MET A 600 20.34 -13.74 22.44
C MET A 600 20.04 -13.01 23.76
N ARG A 601 18.81 -12.51 23.97
CA ARG A 601 18.40 -11.74 25.15
C ARG A 601 19.35 -10.56 25.40
N ILE A 602 19.33 -9.61 24.45
CA ILE A 602 20.08 -8.35 24.45
C ILE A 602 19.33 -7.28 25.28
#